data_AF-A0A1Y4L5Z4-F1
#
_entry.id   AF-A0A1Y4L5Z4-F1
#
_cell.length_a   1.000
_cell.length_b   1.000
_cell.length_c   1.000
_cell.angle_alpha   90.00
_cell.angle_beta   90.00
_cell.angle_gamma   90.00
#
_symmetry.space_group_name_H-M   'P 1'
#
loop_
_entity.id
_entity.type
_entity.pdbx_description
1 polymer ?
#
loop_
_entity_poly.entity_id
_entity_poly.type
_entity_poly.pdbx_seq_one_letter_code
_entity_poly.pdbx_strand_id
1 'polypeptide(L)'
;MRARRNYRRMGRAYLLALIPLVCAVVYTLFLHAIRPILFDHAENYVVHEASFALYDVLTDTVYENRAEYANLVQFERDSEQNVTALKTDGILANHLKVQVSQAVYEALDELEHSKVQISLGSLLGPDLFGGFGPDFQVGISSLGYVQADFISAFTDAGINQTRHQIILEVTAEMRILTGLGGVDTEVTNQLVVSDTVIVGHVPEQYTYIDDTEQSLLGKINDYTP
;
A
#
# COMPACT_ATOMS: atom_id res chain seq x y z
N MET A 1 72.83 -16.50 -24.68
CA MET A 1 71.49 -16.16 -25.23
C MET A 1 70.30 -16.94 -24.62
N ARG A 2 70.39 -17.62 -23.45
CA ARG A 2 69.26 -18.39 -22.88
C ARG A 2 68.41 -17.65 -21.83
N ALA A 3 68.95 -16.61 -21.17
CA ALA A 3 68.26 -15.89 -20.09
C ALA A 3 67.08 -15.00 -20.54
N ARG A 4 67.08 -14.50 -21.78
CA ARG A 4 65.98 -13.66 -22.32
C ARG A 4 64.68 -14.43 -22.61
N ARG A 5 64.72 -15.77 -22.70
CA ARG A 5 63.55 -16.61 -23.05
C ARG A 5 62.66 -16.92 -21.84
N ASN A 6 63.21 -16.91 -20.62
CA ASN A 6 62.46 -17.18 -19.39
C ASN A 6 61.64 -15.97 -18.91
N TYR A 7 62.11 -14.73 -19.11
CA TYR A 7 61.34 -13.53 -18.80
C TYR A 7 60.03 -13.43 -19.61
N ARG A 8 60.04 -13.83 -20.90
CA ARG A 8 58.82 -13.88 -21.73
C ARG A 8 57.84 -14.99 -21.32
N ARG A 9 58.31 -16.07 -20.66
CA ARG A 9 57.45 -17.14 -20.13
C ARG A 9 56.86 -16.77 -18.76
N MET A 10 57.65 -16.16 -17.87
CA MET A 10 57.17 -15.62 -16.59
C MET A 10 56.15 -14.50 -16.79
N GLY A 11 56.41 -13.54 -17.70
CA GLY A 11 55.44 -12.48 -18.00
C GLY A 11 54.11 -13.01 -18.54
N ARG A 12 54.13 -14.06 -19.37
CA ARG A 12 52.90 -14.72 -19.87
C ARG A 12 52.16 -15.48 -18.76
N ALA A 13 52.86 -16.05 -17.78
CA ALA A 13 52.24 -16.71 -16.63
C ALA A 13 51.52 -15.71 -15.71
N TYR A 14 52.13 -14.56 -15.43
CA TYR A 14 51.47 -13.48 -14.70
C TYR A 14 50.27 -12.89 -15.45
N LEU A 15 50.38 -12.75 -16.77
CA LEU A 15 49.29 -12.25 -17.61
C LEU A 15 48.10 -13.24 -17.66
N LEU A 16 48.38 -14.55 -17.69
CA LEU A 16 47.36 -15.60 -17.57
C LEU A 16 46.70 -15.65 -16.19
N ALA A 17 47.44 -15.32 -15.11
CA ALA A 17 46.89 -15.21 -13.76
C ALA A 17 46.10 -13.91 -13.54
N LEU A 18 46.39 -12.85 -14.31
CA LEU A 18 45.69 -11.56 -14.24
C LEU A 18 44.26 -11.65 -14.82
N ILE A 19 44.06 -12.44 -15.87
CA ILE A 19 42.75 -12.59 -16.54
C ILE A 19 41.65 -13.03 -15.56
N PRO A 20 41.78 -14.14 -14.79
CA PRO A 20 40.75 -14.55 -13.84
C PRO A 20 40.55 -13.53 -12.72
N LEU A 21 41.59 -12.81 -12.30
CA LEU A 21 41.47 -11.73 -11.31
C LEU A 21 40.59 -10.59 -11.87
N VAL A 22 40.85 -10.15 -13.11
CA VAL A 22 40.06 -9.11 -13.77
C VAL A 22 38.63 -9.58 -13.99
N CYS A 23 38.42 -10.83 -14.43
CA CYS A 23 37.08 -11.40 -14.58
C CYS A 23 36.32 -11.44 -13.25
N ALA A 24 36.98 -11.82 -12.15
CA ALA A 24 36.37 -11.83 -10.82
C ALA A 24 35.98 -10.41 -10.37
N VAL A 25 36.85 -9.41 -10.59
CA VAL A 25 36.56 -8.00 -10.27
C VAL A 25 35.40 -7.47 -11.12
N VAL A 26 35.38 -7.76 -12.42
CA VAL A 26 34.27 -7.35 -13.30
C VAL A 26 32.96 -8.01 -12.88
N TYR A 27 33.01 -9.30 -12.55
CA TYR A 27 31.84 -10.05 -12.08
C TYR A 27 31.27 -9.49 -10.77
N THR A 28 32.13 -9.16 -9.79
CA THR A 28 31.67 -8.58 -8.53
C THR A 28 31.10 -7.17 -8.71
N LEU A 29 31.73 -6.33 -9.54
CA LEU A 29 31.21 -5.01 -9.88
C LEU A 29 29.85 -5.09 -10.60
N PHE A 30 29.72 -6.04 -11.52
CA PHE A 30 28.48 -6.29 -12.25
C PHE A 30 27.33 -6.70 -11.32
N LEU A 31 27.58 -7.64 -10.40
CA LEU A 31 26.57 -8.03 -9.41
C LEU A 31 26.15 -6.86 -8.50
N HIS A 32 27.11 -6.01 -8.10
CA HIS A 32 26.81 -4.81 -7.31
C HIS A 32 25.98 -3.78 -8.09
N ALA A 33 26.19 -3.65 -9.40
CA ALA A 33 25.45 -2.74 -10.25
C ALA A 33 24.00 -3.22 -10.52
N ILE A 34 23.81 -4.53 -10.69
CA ILE A 34 22.47 -5.11 -10.95
C ILE A 34 21.62 -5.19 -9.68
N ARG A 35 22.24 -5.43 -8.53
CA ARG A 35 21.54 -5.59 -7.24
C ARG A 35 20.43 -4.54 -7.01
N PRO A 36 20.67 -3.22 -7.07
CA PRO A 36 19.62 -2.23 -6.85
C PRO A 36 18.50 -2.29 -7.90
N ILE A 37 18.83 -2.54 -9.17
CA ILE A 37 17.83 -2.65 -10.26
C ILE A 37 16.95 -3.88 -10.06
N LEU A 38 17.55 -5.00 -9.67
CA LEU A 38 16.82 -6.22 -9.36
C LEU A 38 15.88 -6.02 -8.17
N PHE A 39 16.34 -5.36 -7.10
CA PHE A 39 15.50 -5.11 -5.92
C PHE A 39 14.32 -4.20 -6.24
N ASP A 40 14.55 -3.09 -6.92
CA ASP A 40 13.46 -2.16 -7.30
C ASP A 40 12.40 -2.86 -8.17
N HIS A 41 12.84 -3.62 -9.17
CA HIS A 41 11.90 -4.37 -10.01
C HIS A 41 11.19 -5.50 -9.26
N ALA A 42 11.92 -6.24 -8.42
CA ALA A 42 11.36 -7.29 -7.57
C ALA A 42 10.33 -6.75 -6.58
N GLU A 43 10.63 -5.62 -5.95
CA GLU A 43 9.76 -4.93 -5.01
C GLU A 43 8.48 -4.47 -5.69
N ASN A 44 8.59 -3.74 -6.80
CA ASN A 44 7.42 -3.32 -7.57
C ASN A 44 6.57 -4.51 -8.02
N TYR A 45 7.19 -5.60 -8.49
CA TYR A 45 6.46 -6.79 -8.90
C TYR A 45 5.71 -7.44 -7.73
N VAL A 46 6.39 -7.71 -6.62
CA VAL A 46 5.79 -8.35 -5.45
C VAL A 46 4.74 -7.47 -4.81
N VAL A 47 4.98 -6.16 -4.66
CA VAL A 47 4.00 -5.21 -4.14
C VAL A 47 2.77 -5.17 -5.04
N HIS A 48 2.93 -5.21 -6.37
CA HIS A 48 1.80 -5.24 -7.29
C HIS A 48 0.95 -6.51 -7.12
N GLU A 49 1.58 -7.69 -7.14
CA GLU A 49 0.89 -8.97 -6.99
C GLU A 49 0.22 -9.08 -5.61
N ALA A 50 0.91 -8.69 -4.54
CA ALA A 50 0.36 -8.66 -3.20
C ALA A 50 -0.82 -7.68 -3.09
N SER A 51 -0.70 -6.47 -3.65
CA SER A 51 -1.79 -5.49 -3.67
C SER A 51 -3.02 -6.02 -4.38
N PHE A 52 -2.83 -6.74 -5.49
CA PHE A 52 -3.90 -7.33 -6.27
C PHE A 52 -4.60 -8.46 -5.51
N ALA A 53 -3.83 -9.42 -4.97
CA ALA A 53 -4.36 -10.51 -4.15
C ALA A 53 -5.12 -9.98 -2.92
N LEU A 54 -4.57 -8.97 -2.25
CA LEU A 54 -5.19 -8.32 -1.09
C LEU A 54 -6.50 -7.62 -1.49
N TYR A 55 -6.52 -6.90 -2.61
CA TYR A 55 -7.73 -6.22 -3.10
C TYR A 55 -8.86 -7.20 -3.45
N ASP A 56 -8.53 -8.30 -4.13
CA ASP A 56 -9.47 -9.34 -4.54
C ASP A 56 -10.16 -9.97 -3.32
N VAL A 57 -9.35 -10.46 -2.37
CA VAL A 57 -9.83 -11.10 -1.13
C VAL A 57 -10.61 -10.13 -0.25
N LEU A 58 -10.17 -8.87 -0.15
CA LEU A 58 -10.90 -7.85 0.61
C LEU A 58 -12.29 -7.60 0.04
N THR A 59 -12.37 -7.43 -1.28
CA THR A 59 -13.63 -7.13 -1.95
C THR A 59 -14.61 -8.30 -1.80
N ASP A 60 -14.13 -9.53 -1.98
CA ASP A 60 -14.95 -10.73 -1.83
C ASP A 60 -15.41 -10.94 -0.38
N THR A 61 -14.48 -10.86 0.58
CA THR A 61 -14.79 -11.02 2.02
C THR A 61 -15.81 -9.98 2.47
N VAL A 62 -15.68 -8.72 2.04
CA VAL A 62 -16.64 -7.67 2.37
C VAL A 62 -18.00 -7.91 1.69
N TYR A 63 -18.01 -8.34 0.44
CA TYR A 63 -19.24 -8.59 -0.30
C TYR A 63 -20.06 -9.76 0.25
N GLU A 64 -19.39 -10.85 0.64
CA GLU A 64 -20.01 -12.02 1.25
C GLU A 64 -20.67 -11.68 2.59
N ASN A 65 -20.01 -10.84 3.39
CA ASN A 65 -20.47 -10.46 4.72
C ASN A 65 -21.17 -9.07 4.73
N ARG A 66 -21.63 -8.56 3.58
CA ARG A 66 -22.18 -7.19 3.43
C ARG A 66 -23.25 -6.80 4.44
N ALA A 67 -24.05 -7.76 4.91
CA ALA A 67 -25.09 -7.52 5.90
C ALA A 67 -24.50 -7.15 7.27
N GLU A 68 -23.36 -7.71 7.64
CA GLU A 68 -22.64 -7.40 8.88
C GLU A 68 -22.02 -6.00 8.79
N TYR A 69 -21.37 -5.68 7.66
CA TYR A 69 -20.82 -4.35 7.42
C TYR A 69 -21.89 -3.24 7.43
N ALA A 70 -23.09 -3.51 6.92
CA ALA A 70 -24.20 -2.57 6.98
C ALA A 70 -24.68 -2.27 8.41
N ASN A 71 -24.47 -3.20 9.35
CA ASN A 71 -24.86 -3.06 10.75
C ASN A 71 -23.77 -2.46 11.66
N LEU A 72 -22.59 -2.13 11.10
CA LEU A 72 -21.49 -1.51 11.84
C LEU A 72 -21.88 -0.15 12.44
N VAL A 73 -22.73 0.60 11.72
CA VAL A 73 -23.23 1.91 12.15
C VAL A 73 -24.72 1.84 12.38
N GLN A 74 -25.14 2.25 13.56
CA GLN A 74 -26.55 2.34 13.92
C GLN A 74 -26.87 3.76 14.40
N PHE A 75 -28.01 4.27 13.94
CA PHE A 75 -28.51 5.58 14.38
C PHE A 75 -29.51 5.38 15.50
N GLU A 76 -29.26 6.04 16.63
CA GLU A 76 -30.29 6.23 17.64
C GLU A 76 -31.15 7.42 17.25
N ARG A 77 -32.47 7.26 17.43
CA ARG A 77 -33.46 8.28 17.09
C ARG A 77 -34.34 8.57 18.30
N ASP A 78 -34.76 9.82 18.43
CA ASP A 78 -35.76 10.22 19.43
C ASP A 78 -37.19 9.82 19.01
N SER A 79 -38.18 10.19 19.82
CA SER A 79 -39.60 9.97 19.52
C SER A 79 -40.09 10.69 18.27
N GLU A 80 -39.37 11.73 17.83
CA GLU A 80 -39.67 12.55 16.66
C GLU A 80 -38.89 12.10 15.41
N GLN A 81 -38.15 10.97 15.49
CA GLN A 81 -37.30 10.41 14.44
C GLN A 81 -36.04 11.24 14.11
N ASN A 82 -35.66 12.21 14.95
CA ASN A 82 -34.41 12.93 14.77
C ASN A 82 -33.24 12.05 15.20
N VAL A 83 -32.14 12.07 14.44
CA VAL A 83 -30.91 11.36 14.79
C VAL A 83 -30.26 12.03 15.99
N THR A 84 -30.13 11.31 17.10
CA THR A 84 -29.54 11.83 18.35
C THR A 84 -28.12 11.33 18.57
N ALA A 85 -27.81 10.12 18.12
CA ALA A 85 -26.47 9.56 18.22
C ALA A 85 -26.17 8.59 17.07
N LEU A 86 -24.88 8.50 16.75
CA LEU A 86 -24.32 7.48 15.88
C LEU A 86 -23.55 6.50 16.77
N LYS A 87 -23.96 5.24 16.72
CA LYS A 87 -23.36 4.15 17.50
C LYS A 87 -22.64 3.20 16.57
N THR A 88 -21.39 2.91 16.91
CA THR A 88 -20.60 1.87 16.22
C THR A 88 -20.55 0.61 17.07
N ASP A 89 -20.80 -0.54 16.45
CA ASP A 89 -20.62 -1.83 17.12
C ASP A 89 -19.13 -2.23 17.12
N GLY A 90 -18.44 -1.94 18.23
CA GLY A 90 -17.03 -2.27 18.38
C GLY A 90 -16.72 -3.77 18.47
N ILE A 91 -17.68 -4.59 18.93
CA ILE A 91 -17.50 -6.05 19.01
C ILE A 91 -17.55 -6.62 17.59
N LEU A 92 -18.57 -6.23 16.83
CA LEU A 92 -18.70 -6.61 15.42
C LEU A 92 -17.51 -6.11 14.60
N ALA A 93 -17.08 -4.86 14.82
CA ALA A 93 -15.90 -4.30 14.16
C ALA A 93 -14.66 -5.15 14.44
N ASN A 94 -14.37 -5.50 15.69
CA ASN A 94 -13.21 -6.33 16.00
C ASN A 94 -13.31 -7.75 15.42
N HIS A 95 -14.51 -8.33 15.38
CA HIS A 95 -14.74 -9.63 14.74
C HIS A 95 -14.40 -9.58 13.24
N LEU A 96 -14.93 -8.58 12.53
CA LEU A 96 -14.67 -8.38 11.09
C LEU A 96 -13.20 -8.09 10.82
N LYS A 97 -12.51 -7.31 11.67
CA LYS A 97 -11.06 -7.08 11.56
C LYS A 97 -10.27 -8.39 11.59
N VAL A 98 -10.55 -9.26 12.57
CA VAL A 98 -9.86 -10.56 12.68
C VAL A 98 -10.15 -11.44 11.47
N GLN A 99 -11.42 -11.50 11.04
CA GLN A 99 -11.83 -12.29 9.88
C GLN A 99 -11.09 -11.84 8.60
N VAL A 100 -11.06 -10.53 8.36
CA VAL A 100 -10.38 -9.95 7.19
C VAL A 100 -8.88 -10.16 7.27
N SER A 101 -8.24 -9.88 8.42
CA SER A 101 -6.81 -10.13 8.59
C SER A 101 -6.45 -11.59 8.30
N GLN A 102 -7.28 -12.54 8.72
CA GLN A 102 -7.06 -13.95 8.46
C GLN A 102 -7.21 -14.30 6.97
N ALA A 103 -8.29 -13.85 6.32
CA ALA A 103 -8.51 -14.10 4.89
C ALA A 103 -7.37 -13.56 4.04
N VAL A 104 -6.91 -12.35 4.35
CA VAL A 104 -5.78 -11.72 3.68
C VAL A 104 -4.47 -12.44 3.96
N TYR A 105 -4.24 -12.89 5.20
CA TYR A 105 -3.07 -13.70 5.54
C TYR A 105 -3.02 -14.97 4.71
N GLU A 106 -4.13 -15.71 4.61
CA GLU A 106 -4.22 -16.96 3.84
C GLU A 106 -3.93 -16.73 2.35
N ALA A 107 -4.45 -15.65 1.76
CA ALA A 107 -4.18 -15.30 0.37
C ALA A 107 -2.70 -14.93 0.10
N LEU A 108 -2.08 -14.19 1.01
CA LEU A 108 -0.67 -13.83 0.90
C LEU A 108 0.27 -15.00 1.19
N ASP A 109 -0.12 -15.94 2.06
CA ASP A 109 0.60 -17.19 2.31
C ASP A 109 0.61 -18.08 1.06
N GLU A 110 -0.50 -18.14 0.32
CA GLU A 110 -0.52 -18.83 -0.98
C GLU A 110 0.43 -18.17 -1.99
N LEU A 111 0.47 -16.83 -2.01
CA LEU A 111 1.39 -16.07 -2.87
C LEU A 111 2.86 -16.30 -2.50
N GLU A 112 3.19 -16.53 -1.21
CA GLU A 112 4.54 -16.87 -0.74
C GLU A 112 5.08 -18.16 -1.37
N HIS A 113 4.20 -19.13 -1.63
CA HIS A 113 4.59 -20.38 -2.29
C HIS A 113 4.87 -20.21 -3.80
N SER A 114 4.49 -19.06 -4.37
CA SER A 114 4.76 -18.72 -5.76
C SER A 114 6.11 -18.00 -5.89
N LYS A 115 6.92 -18.41 -6.88
CA LYS A 115 8.19 -17.76 -7.22
C LYS A 115 8.21 -17.44 -8.68
N VAL A 116 8.68 -16.24 -9.00
CA VAL A 116 8.81 -15.75 -10.37
C VAL A 116 10.28 -15.64 -10.73
N GLN A 117 10.57 -15.94 -11.99
CA GLN A 117 11.91 -15.83 -12.55
C GLN A 117 12.00 -14.53 -13.36
N ILE A 118 12.93 -13.68 -12.96
CA ILE A 118 13.21 -12.41 -13.64
C ILE A 118 14.56 -12.55 -14.33
N SER A 119 14.54 -12.54 -15.66
CA SER A 119 15.78 -12.60 -16.45
C SER A 119 16.51 -11.26 -16.41
N LEU A 120 17.85 -11.31 -16.41
CA LEU A 120 18.67 -10.09 -16.41
C LEU A 120 18.32 -9.16 -17.59
N GLY A 121 18.10 -9.71 -18.77
CA GLY A 121 17.80 -8.92 -19.95
C GLY A 121 16.46 -8.18 -19.86
N SER A 122 15.48 -8.73 -19.13
CA SER A 122 14.24 -8.02 -18.80
C SER A 122 14.48 -6.77 -17.94
N LEU A 123 15.51 -6.76 -17.09
CA LEU A 123 15.86 -5.62 -16.24
C LEU A 123 16.60 -4.51 -17.01
N LEU A 124 17.50 -4.89 -17.92
CA LEU A 124 18.40 -3.95 -18.60
C LEU A 124 17.81 -3.35 -19.88
N GLY A 125 16.87 -4.04 -20.52
CA GLY A 125 16.30 -3.62 -21.79
C GLY A 125 15.25 -4.61 -22.28
N PRO A 126 14.04 -4.61 -21.71
CA PRO A 126 13.03 -5.64 -21.97
C PRO A 126 12.69 -5.80 -23.46
N ASP A 127 12.68 -4.71 -24.22
CA ASP A 127 12.35 -4.73 -25.66
C ASP A 127 13.41 -5.43 -26.53
N LEU A 128 14.68 -5.42 -26.10
CA LEU A 128 15.82 -5.92 -26.88
C LEU A 128 16.42 -7.20 -26.32
N PHE A 129 16.32 -7.39 -25.01
CA PHE A 129 16.99 -8.45 -24.25
C PHE A 129 16.03 -9.25 -23.36
N GLY A 130 14.71 -9.06 -23.47
CA GLY A 130 13.73 -9.81 -22.69
C GLY A 130 13.97 -11.33 -22.75
N GLY A 131 14.00 -11.97 -21.58
CA GLY A 131 14.24 -13.43 -21.46
C GLY A 131 15.69 -13.87 -21.68
N PHE A 132 16.64 -12.95 -21.88
CA PHE A 132 18.05 -13.28 -22.09
C PHE A 132 18.90 -13.07 -20.83
N GLY A 133 19.88 -13.95 -20.62
CA GLY A 133 20.82 -13.87 -19.49
C GLY A 133 20.44 -14.78 -18.32
N PRO A 134 21.12 -14.63 -17.16
CA PRO A 134 20.80 -15.41 -15.97
C PRO A 134 19.47 -14.97 -15.37
N ASP A 135 18.73 -15.96 -14.84
CA ASP A 135 17.47 -15.73 -14.15
C ASP A 135 17.68 -15.55 -12.65
N PHE A 136 16.95 -14.60 -12.08
CA PHE A 136 16.88 -14.36 -10.65
C PHE A 136 15.51 -14.80 -10.16
N GLN A 137 15.48 -15.69 -9.18
CA GLN A 137 14.24 -16.04 -8.48
C GLN A 137 13.87 -14.89 -7.55
N VAL A 138 12.62 -14.45 -7.65
CA VAL A 138 12.01 -13.42 -6.83
C VAL A 138 10.71 -13.97 -6.26
N GLY A 139 10.47 -13.72 -4.98
CA GLY A 139 9.23 -14.07 -4.32
C GLY A 139 9.16 -13.52 -2.91
N ILE A 140 8.00 -13.66 -2.29
CA ILE A 140 7.81 -13.44 -0.87
C ILE A 140 8.47 -14.62 -0.14
N SER A 141 9.12 -14.35 0.99
CA SER A 141 9.78 -15.40 1.79
C SER A 141 9.29 -15.49 3.23
N SER A 142 8.59 -14.46 3.67
CA SER A 142 7.94 -14.48 4.97
C SER A 142 6.91 -13.37 4.99
N LEU A 143 5.68 -13.74 5.31
CA LEU A 143 4.67 -12.81 5.77
C LEU A 143 4.97 -12.41 7.23
N GLY A 144 4.99 -11.10 7.50
CA GLY A 144 5.18 -10.54 8.83
C GLY A 144 3.88 -10.57 9.62
N TYR A 145 3.17 -9.45 9.62
CA TYR A 145 1.82 -9.36 10.17
C TYR A 145 0.85 -8.77 9.15
N VAL A 146 -0.43 -9.10 9.33
CA VAL A 146 -1.55 -8.52 8.59
C VAL A 146 -2.48 -7.85 9.60
N GLN A 147 -2.66 -6.55 9.46
CA GLN A 147 -3.49 -5.73 10.34
C GLN A 147 -4.64 -5.11 9.55
N ALA A 148 -5.86 -5.26 10.06
CA ALA A 148 -7.05 -4.64 9.51
C ALA A 148 -7.64 -3.65 10.52
N ASP A 149 -7.96 -2.45 10.07
CA ASP A 149 -8.52 -1.39 10.89
C ASP A 149 -9.67 -0.66 10.21
N PHE A 150 -10.59 -0.13 11.03
CA PHE A 150 -11.71 0.67 10.56
C PHE A 150 -11.45 2.14 10.91
N ILE A 151 -11.44 2.98 9.88
CA ILE A 151 -11.27 4.42 9.98
C ILE A 151 -12.64 5.07 9.76
N SER A 152 -13.07 5.88 10.73
CA SER A 152 -14.31 6.65 10.65
C SER A 152 -14.00 8.07 10.17
N ALA A 153 -14.50 8.44 9.00
CA ALA A 153 -14.31 9.76 8.41
C ALA A 153 -15.63 10.55 8.35
N PHE A 154 -15.60 11.81 8.76
CA PHE A 154 -16.73 12.75 8.63
C PHE A 154 -16.32 13.89 7.69
N THR A 155 -17.13 14.15 6.68
CA THR A 155 -16.91 15.20 5.69
C THR A 155 -18.18 16.02 5.49
N ASP A 156 -18.03 17.31 5.19
CA ASP A 156 -19.16 18.17 4.82
C ASP A 156 -19.71 17.71 3.46
N ALA A 157 -21.03 17.51 3.39
CA ALA A 157 -21.73 17.05 2.20
C ALA A 157 -22.76 18.06 1.67
N GLY A 158 -22.79 19.27 2.26
CA GLY A 158 -23.69 20.35 1.85
C GLY A 158 -24.39 21.02 3.05
N ILE A 159 -25.38 21.86 2.75
CA ILE A 159 -26.09 22.62 3.78
C ILE A 159 -26.78 21.65 4.76
N ASN A 160 -26.31 21.65 6.02
CA ASN A 160 -26.78 20.77 7.09
C ASN A 160 -26.68 19.28 6.75
N GLN A 161 -25.65 18.87 6.00
CA GLN A 161 -25.40 17.48 5.66
C GLN A 161 -23.97 17.09 6.01
N THR A 162 -23.83 15.99 6.75
CA THR A 162 -22.53 15.41 7.08
C THR A 162 -22.45 14.01 6.48
N ARG A 163 -21.48 13.76 5.60
CA ARG A 163 -21.19 12.41 5.12
C ARG A 163 -20.28 11.70 6.11
N HIS A 164 -20.71 10.55 6.57
CA HIS A 164 -19.96 9.64 7.43
C HIS A 164 -19.57 8.41 6.63
N GLN A 165 -18.28 8.06 6.64
CA GLN A 165 -17.75 6.87 5.99
C GLN A 165 -17.02 5.99 6.99
N ILE A 166 -17.19 4.67 6.85
CA ILE A 166 -16.30 3.68 7.44
C ILE A 166 -15.43 3.13 6.32
N ILE A 167 -14.12 3.29 6.49
CA ILE A 167 -13.08 2.79 5.60
C ILE A 167 -12.40 1.63 6.30
N LEU A 168 -12.38 0.46 5.66
CA LEU A 168 -11.54 -0.66 6.05
C LEU A 168 -10.16 -0.45 5.43
N GLU A 169 -9.14 -0.29 6.26
CA GLU A 169 -7.74 -0.25 5.87
C GLU A 169 -7.09 -1.56 6.26
N VAL A 170 -6.36 -2.18 5.33
CA VAL A 170 -5.60 -3.40 5.60
C VAL A 170 -4.18 -3.22 5.15
N THR A 171 -3.27 -3.52 6.07
CA THR A 171 -1.84 -3.38 5.93
C THR A 171 -1.17 -4.72 6.15
N ALA A 172 -0.31 -5.12 5.23
CA ALA A 172 0.46 -6.36 5.31
C ALA A 172 1.95 -6.07 5.14
N GLU A 173 2.75 -6.52 6.11
CA GLU A 173 4.21 -6.48 6.03
C GLU A 173 4.76 -7.80 5.50
N MET A 174 5.75 -7.75 4.62
CA MET A 174 6.36 -8.93 4.04
C MET A 174 7.83 -8.71 3.69
N ARG A 175 8.57 -9.82 3.60
CA ARG A 175 9.96 -9.81 3.15
C ARG A 175 10.09 -10.42 1.76
N ILE A 176 10.63 -9.62 0.84
CA ILE A 176 10.99 -10.07 -0.50
C ILE A 176 12.38 -10.69 -0.45
N LEU A 177 12.52 -11.87 -1.05
CA LEU A 177 13.84 -12.48 -1.31
C LEU A 177 14.14 -12.52 -2.79
N THR A 178 15.41 -12.22 -3.08
CA THR A 178 16.02 -12.36 -4.40
C THR A 178 17.30 -13.19 -4.29
N GLY A 179 17.84 -13.63 -5.43
CA GLY A 179 19.17 -14.26 -5.48
C GLY A 179 20.32 -13.40 -4.95
N LEU A 180 20.10 -12.09 -4.73
CA LEU A 180 21.11 -11.12 -4.27
C LEU A 180 20.81 -10.51 -2.89
N GLY A 181 19.87 -11.11 -2.13
CA GLY A 181 19.54 -10.76 -0.75
C GLY A 181 18.04 -10.57 -0.52
N GLY A 182 17.65 -9.86 0.53
CA GLY A 182 16.24 -9.56 0.83
C GLY A 182 15.99 -8.13 1.25
N VAL A 183 14.75 -7.68 1.08
CA VAL A 183 14.23 -6.37 1.48
C VAL A 183 12.86 -6.53 2.13
N ASP A 184 12.60 -5.77 3.19
CA ASP A 184 11.30 -5.73 3.86
C ASP A 184 10.44 -4.67 3.17
N THR A 185 9.17 -4.98 2.92
CA THR A 185 8.20 -4.09 2.26
C THR A 185 6.84 -4.19 2.95
N GLU A 186 6.00 -3.21 2.71
CA GLU A 186 4.63 -3.12 3.23
C GLU A 186 3.68 -2.82 2.08
N VAL A 187 2.47 -3.36 2.15
CA VAL A 187 1.36 -3.06 1.24
C VAL A 187 0.14 -2.66 2.04
N THR A 188 -0.54 -1.59 1.61
CA THR A 188 -1.76 -1.09 2.25
C THR A 188 -2.83 -0.86 1.21
N ASN A 189 -4.01 -1.44 1.41
CA ASN A 189 -5.21 -1.12 0.63
C ASN A 189 -6.32 -0.59 1.54
N GLN A 190 -7.19 0.21 0.94
CA GLN A 190 -8.37 0.77 1.60
C GLN A 190 -9.64 0.46 0.79
N LEU A 191 -10.72 0.14 1.49
CA LEU A 191 -12.04 -0.09 0.92
C LEU A 191 -13.11 0.60 1.76
N VAL A 192 -13.99 1.39 1.13
CA VAL A 192 -15.15 1.97 1.81
C VAL A 192 -16.19 0.87 2.01
N VAL A 193 -16.52 0.56 3.26
CA VAL A 193 -17.47 -0.52 3.61
C VAL A 193 -18.83 0.01 4.05
N SER A 194 -18.90 1.29 4.45
CA SER A 194 -20.15 1.97 4.77
C SER A 194 -20.03 3.46 4.43
N ASP A 195 -21.09 4.02 3.87
CA ASP A 195 -21.18 5.42 3.47
C ASP A 195 -22.60 5.92 3.74
N THR A 196 -22.73 6.89 4.64
CA THR A 196 -24.03 7.44 5.04
C THR A 196 -23.99 8.95 5.05
N VAL A 197 -25.00 9.57 4.43
CA VAL A 197 -25.24 11.01 4.55
C VAL A 197 -26.23 11.27 5.68
N ILE A 198 -25.76 11.98 6.70
CA ILE A 198 -26.56 12.41 7.85
C ILE A 198 -27.13 13.78 7.52
N VAL A 199 -28.46 13.88 7.46
CA VAL A 199 -29.16 15.13 7.19
C VAL A 199 -29.64 15.72 8.52
N GLY A 200 -29.15 16.91 8.85
CA GLY A 200 -29.60 17.69 9.99
C GLY A 200 -30.82 18.55 9.65
N HIS A 201 -31.55 18.98 10.67
CA HIS A 201 -32.65 19.94 10.49
C HIS A 201 -32.07 21.31 10.12
N VAL A 202 -32.58 21.92 9.04
CA VAL A 202 -32.24 23.30 8.68
C VAL A 202 -33.10 24.22 9.53
N PRO A 203 -32.52 25.08 10.40
CA PRO A 203 -33.32 26.03 11.18
C PRO A 203 -34.11 26.96 10.25
N GLU A 204 -35.37 27.27 10.60
CA GLU A 204 -36.22 28.18 9.81
C GLU A 204 -35.65 29.62 9.70
N GLN A 205 -34.72 29.99 10.59
CA GLN A 205 -34.02 31.27 10.56
C GLN A 205 -32.51 31.07 10.70
N TYR A 206 -31.76 31.56 9.70
CA TYR A 206 -30.30 31.63 9.72
C TYR A 206 -29.90 33.10 9.63
N THR A 207 -29.30 33.65 10.69
CA THR A 207 -28.62 34.96 10.63
C THR A 207 -27.13 34.69 10.50
N TYR A 208 -26.57 34.99 9.33
CA TYR A 208 -25.12 34.98 9.12
C TYR A 208 -24.53 36.21 9.83
N ILE A 209 -23.84 36.00 10.95
CA ILE A 209 -23.07 37.06 11.61
C ILE A 209 -21.65 36.95 11.07
N ASP A 210 -21.34 37.79 10.09
CA ASP A 210 -19.98 38.04 9.66
C ASP A 210 -19.34 38.95 10.73
N ASP A 211 -18.27 38.49 11.37
CA ASP A 211 -17.58 39.18 12.48
C ASP A 211 -16.73 40.38 12.00
N THR A 212 -17.09 40.92 10.85
CA THR A 212 -16.61 42.22 10.40
C THR A 212 -17.44 43.30 11.08
N GLU A 213 -16.85 43.97 12.07
CA GLU A 213 -17.40 45.08 12.89
C GLU A 213 -18.12 46.20 12.10
N GLN A 214 -18.00 46.23 10.76
CA GLN A 214 -18.63 47.21 9.89
C GLN A 214 -20.14 47.02 9.66
N SER A 215 -20.71 45.84 9.90
CA SER A 215 -22.13 45.59 9.59
C SER A 215 -23.11 46.13 10.66
N LEU A 216 -22.67 46.29 11.91
CA LEU A 216 -23.52 46.75 13.02
C LEU A 216 -23.67 48.28 13.10
N LEU A 217 -22.71 49.04 12.56
CA LEU A 217 -22.74 50.51 12.56
C LEU A 217 -23.76 51.10 11.57
N GLY A 218 -24.17 50.34 10.55
CA GLY A 218 -25.10 50.80 9.52
C GLY A 218 -26.58 50.77 9.92
N LYS A 219 -26.93 50.13 11.05
CA LYS A 219 -28.34 49.97 11.50
C LYS A 219 -28.73 50.84 12.70
N ILE A 220 -27.82 51.66 13.23
CA ILE A 220 -28.09 52.50 14.42
C ILE A 220 -28.65 53.89 14.02
N ASN A 221 -28.60 54.28 12.75
CA ASN A 221 -28.88 55.67 12.37
C ASN A 221 -30.22 55.88 11.64
N ASP A 222 -31.30 55.34 12.19
CA ASP A 222 -32.65 55.73 11.74
C ASP A 222 -33.62 55.86 12.92
N TYR A 223 -33.30 56.78 13.82
CA TYR A 223 -34.29 57.47 14.64
C TYR A 223 -33.90 58.95 14.71
N THR A 224 -34.46 59.74 13.81
CA THR A 224 -34.62 61.18 14.03
C THR A 224 -36.12 61.48 13.93
N PRO A 225 -36.71 62.20 14.91
CA PRO A 225 -38.16 62.43 15.02
C PRO A 225 -38.73 63.32 13.92
#